data_AF-A0A3P5XQA7-F1
#
_entry.id   AF-A0A3P5XQA7-F1
#
_cell.length_a   1.000
_cell.length_b   1.000
_cell.length_c   1.000
_cell.angle_alpha   90.00
_cell.angle_beta   90.00
_cell.angle_gamma   90.00
#
_symmetry.space_group_name_H-M   'P 1'
#
loop_
_entity.id
_entity.type
_entity.pdbx_description
1 polymer ?
#
loop_
_entity_poly.entity_id
_entity_poly.type
_entity_poly.pdbx_seq_one_letter_code
_entity_poly.pdbx_strand_id
1 'polypeptide(L)'
;MQLLSREAELELLEKVDKYLEKRLQLELENNDGWDLISRADLLGKLKVSSTTLGNWEKVGLRPYQSPFENSKKIYYRKSDVYNFLAVE
;
A
#
# COMPACT_ATOMS: atom_id res chain seq x y z
N MET A 1 -24.28 -28.81 -14.34
CA MET A 1 -24.24 -27.91 -15.52
C MET A 1 -22.79 -27.52 -15.71
N GLN A 2 -22.22 -27.81 -16.88
CA GLN A 2 -20.91 -27.31 -17.26
C GLN A 2 -21.15 -25.93 -17.90
N LEU A 3 -20.58 -24.88 -17.30
CA LEU A 3 -20.84 -23.50 -17.73
C LEU A 3 -20.13 -23.17 -19.05
N LEU A 4 -19.02 -23.87 -19.31
CA LEU A 4 -18.14 -23.70 -20.46
C LEU A 4 -17.70 -25.07 -20.99
N SER A 5 -17.13 -25.11 -22.19
CA SER A 5 -16.44 -26.32 -22.67
C SER A 5 -15.16 -26.54 -21.88
N ARG A 6 -14.67 -27.78 -21.87
CA ARG A 6 -13.42 -28.14 -21.18
C ARG A 6 -12.23 -27.34 -21.71
N GLU A 7 -12.18 -27.10 -23.01
CA GLU A 7 -11.14 -26.29 -23.66
C GLU A 7 -11.19 -24.84 -23.19
N ALA A 8 -12.39 -24.25 -23.10
CA ALA A 8 -12.57 -22.88 -22.63
C ALA A 8 -12.23 -22.75 -21.13
N GLU A 9 -12.54 -23.77 -20.31
CA GLU A 9 -12.13 -23.81 -18.90
C GLU A 9 -10.60 -23.84 -18.76
N LEU A 10 -9.92 -24.66 -19.56
CA LEU A 10 -8.45 -24.76 -19.54
C LEU A 10 -7.78 -23.46 -20.01
N GLU A 11 -8.28 -22.85 -21.09
CA GLU A 11 -7.75 -21.59 -21.59
C GLU A 11 -7.97 -20.44 -20.58
N LEU A 12 -9.12 -20.44 -19.89
CA LEU A 12 -9.39 -19.48 -18.82
C LEU A 12 -8.42 -19.66 -17.66
N LEU A 13 -8.21 -20.90 -17.20
CA LEU A 13 -7.29 -21.19 -16.11
C LEU A 13 -5.87 -20.75 -16.46
N GLU A 14 -5.40 -21.00 -17.69
CA GLU A 14 -4.08 -20.56 -18.13
C GLU A 14 -3.94 -19.02 -18.14
N LYS A 15 -4.99 -18.29 -18.54
CA LYS A 15 -5.00 -16.81 -18.48
C LYS A 15 -4.99 -16.30 -17.05
N VAL A 16 -5.76 -16.93 -16.16
CA VAL A 16 -5.78 -16.58 -14.74
C VAL A 16 -4.40 -16.81 -14.12
N ASP A 17 -3.77 -17.94 -14.40
CA ASP A 17 -2.45 -18.28 -13.86
C ASP A 17 -1.39 -17.25 -14.29
N LYS A 18 -1.32 -16.95 -15.60
CA LYS A 18 -0.43 -15.91 -16.13
C LYS A 18 -0.67 -14.53 -15.52
N TYR A 19 -1.94 -14.18 -15.30
CA TYR A 19 -2.30 -12.92 -14.66
C TYR A 19 -1.84 -12.87 -13.20
N LEU A 20 -2.04 -13.96 -12.46
CA LEU A 20 -1.62 -14.06 -11.06
C LEU A 20 -0.10 -14.04 -10.92
N GLU A 21 0.64 -14.76 -11.77
CA GLU A 21 2.10 -14.71 -11.83
C GLU A 21 2.59 -13.30 -12.09
N LYS A 22 2.02 -12.61 -13.09
CA LYS A 22 2.43 -11.25 -13.41
C LYS A 22 2.15 -10.28 -12.27
N ARG A 23 1.00 -10.43 -11.60
CA ARG A 23 0.65 -9.62 -10.43
C ARG A 23 1.62 -9.87 -9.28
N LEU A 24 1.94 -11.12 -8.99
CA LEU A 24 2.92 -11.47 -7.95
C LEU A 24 4.30 -10.87 -8.26
N GLN A 25 4.75 -10.97 -9.51
CA GLN A 25 6.01 -10.35 -9.93
C GLN A 25 6.01 -8.83 -9.69
N LEU A 26 4.94 -8.13 -10.07
CA LEU A 26 4.81 -6.68 -9.87
C LEU A 26 4.78 -6.30 -8.39
N GLU A 27 4.13 -7.11 -7.55
CA GLU A 27 4.17 -6.91 -6.09
C GLU A 27 5.60 -7.08 -5.57
N LEU A 28 6.35 -8.10 -6.00
CA LEU A 28 7.75 -8.29 -5.58
C LEU A 28 8.67 -7.16 -6.08
N GLU A 29 8.47 -6.67 -7.30
CA GLU A 29 9.26 -5.56 -7.87
C GLU A 29 9.00 -4.23 -7.17
N ASN A 30 7.77 -3.99 -6.72
CA ASN A 30 7.35 -2.72 -6.09
C ASN A 30 7.31 -2.78 -4.56
N ASN A 31 7.51 -3.95 -3.97
CA ASN A 31 7.58 -4.14 -2.54
C ASN A 31 9.05 -4.11 -2.11
N ASP A 32 9.47 -2.98 -1.58
CA ASP A 32 10.78 -2.82 -0.94
C ASP A 32 10.93 -3.65 0.35
N GLY A 33 9.91 -4.42 0.73
CA GLY A 33 9.82 -5.18 1.98
C GLY A 33 9.49 -4.28 3.17
N TRP A 34 9.30 -2.97 2.95
CA TRP A 34 9.03 -2.00 3.99
C TRP A 34 7.58 -1.55 3.92
N ASP A 35 6.90 -1.65 5.06
CA ASP A 35 5.58 -1.05 5.22
C ASP A 35 5.66 0.47 5.45
N LEU A 36 6.67 1.15 4.92
CA LEU A 36 6.90 2.58 5.14
C LEU A 36 6.48 3.41 3.93
N ILE A 37 5.97 4.60 4.19
CA ILE A 37 5.68 5.62 3.18
C ILE A 37 6.21 6.97 3.67
N SER A 38 6.86 7.73 2.79
CA SER A 38 7.35 9.06 3.14
C SER A 38 6.18 10.03 3.33
N ARG A 39 6.36 11.10 4.12
CA ARG A 39 5.33 12.15 4.26
C ARG A 39 4.91 12.71 2.91
N ALA A 40 5.84 12.97 2.00
CA ALA A 40 5.55 13.55 0.69
C ALA A 40 4.68 12.61 -0.17
N ASP A 41 5.04 11.32 -0.21
CA ASP A 41 4.28 10.32 -0.97
C ASP A 41 2.90 10.09 -0.37
N LEU A 42 2.78 10.11 0.96
CA LEU A 42 1.50 9.96 1.64
C LEU A 42 0.54 11.12 1.33
N LEU A 43 1.05 12.37 1.36
CA LEU A 43 0.28 13.55 0.97
C LEU A 43 -0.20 13.44 -0.49
N GLY A 44 0.70 13.05 -1.40
CA GLY A 44 0.36 12.86 -2.81
C GLY A 44 -0.67 11.76 -3.04
N LYS A 45 -0.50 10.62 -2.35
CA LYS A 45 -1.37 9.44 -2.48
C LYS A 45 -2.78 9.67 -1.95
N LEU A 46 -2.91 10.31 -0.79
CA LEU A 46 -4.21 10.59 -0.16
C LEU A 46 -4.82 11.93 -0.58
N LYS A 47 -4.08 12.76 -1.33
CA LYS A 47 -4.50 14.10 -1.75
C LYS A 47 -4.94 14.99 -0.57
N VAL A 48 -4.26 14.86 0.57
CA VAL A 48 -4.52 15.66 1.77
C VAL A 48 -3.47 16.74 1.95
N SER A 49 -3.82 17.81 2.66
CA SER A 49 -2.89 18.90 2.95
C SER A 49 -1.89 18.51 4.05
N SER A 50 -0.74 19.19 4.09
CA SER A 50 0.24 19.02 5.19
C SER A 50 -0.39 19.33 6.57
N THR A 51 -1.30 20.31 6.61
CA THR A 51 -2.06 20.67 7.82
C THR A 51 -2.98 19.53 8.27
N THR A 52 -3.67 18.88 7.35
CA THR A 52 -4.54 17.73 7.64
C THR A 52 -3.73 16.58 8.23
N LEU A 53 -2.61 16.22 7.60
CA LEU A 53 -1.74 15.17 8.11
C LEU A 53 -1.12 15.54 9.46
N GLY A 54 -0.77 16.82 9.66
CA GLY A 54 -0.33 17.35 10.95
C GLY A 54 -1.37 17.24 12.06
N ASN A 55 -2.66 17.34 11.72
CA ASN A 55 -3.73 17.11 12.68
C ASN A 55 -3.87 15.62 13.01
N TRP A 56 -3.71 14.72 12.03
CA TRP A 56 -3.71 13.28 12.29
C TRP A 56 -2.59 12.86 13.25
N GLU A 57 -1.39 13.42 13.08
CA GLU A 57 -0.26 13.20 13.99
C GLU A 57 -0.60 13.57 15.44
N LYS A 58 -1.34 14.68 15.64
CA LYS A 58 -1.78 15.13 16.98
C LYS A 58 -2.85 14.24 17.60
N VAL A 59 -3.71 13.64 16.77
CA VAL A 59 -4.83 12.80 17.20
C VAL A 59 -4.38 11.35 17.46
N GLY A 60 -3.23 10.92 16.91
CA GLY A 60 -2.63 9.64 17.28
C GLY A 60 -1.90 8.89 16.17
N LEU A 61 -1.88 9.41 14.93
CA LEU A 61 -1.08 8.81 13.86
C LEU A 61 0.41 8.93 14.20
N ARG A 62 1.13 7.80 14.24
CA ARG A 62 2.53 7.77 14.69
C ARG A 62 3.49 8.07 13.52
N PRO A 63 4.25 9.19 13.57
CA PRO A 63 5.35 9.42 12.64
C PRO A 63 6.61 8.64 13.07
N TYR A 64 7.37 8.16 12.09
CA TYR A 64 8.67 7.53 12.24
C TYR A 64 9.76 8.47 11.72
N GLN A 65 10.81 8.66 12.50
CA GLN A 65 11.96 9.49 12.16
C GLN A 65 13.25 8.80 12.60
N SER A 66 14.37 9.14 11.94
CA SER A 66 15.69 8.63 12.33
C SER A 66 16.04 9.07 13.75
N PRO A 67 16.53 8.17 14.63
CA PRO A 67 16.96 8.53 15.97
C PRO A 67 18.32 9.25 16.01
N PHE A 68 19.12 9.20 14.94
CA PHE A 68 20.53 9.63 14.97
C PHE A 68 20.87 10.79 14.05
N GLU A 69 19.92 11.36 13.31
CA GLU A 69 20.17 12.56 12.52
C GLU A 69 19.07 13.59 12.76
N ASN A 70 19.42 14.87 12.61
CA ASN A 70 18.47 15.97 12.33
C ASN A 70 17.73 15.79 10.98
N SER A 71 17.52 14.54 10.56
CA SER A 71 16.80 14.16 9.38
C SER A 71 15.36 14.59 9.56
N LYS A 72 14.98 15.63 8.82
CA LYS A 72 13.60 16.09 8.69
C LYS A 72 12.71 15.09 7.94
N LYS A 73 13.25 13.92 7.54
CA LYS A 73 12.48 12.91 6.81
C LYS A 73 11.60 12.14 7.79
N ILE A 74 10.30 12.34 7.62
CA ILE A 74 9.25 11.64 8.35
C ILE A 74 8.67 10.56 7.45
N TYR A 75 8.49 9.37 8.04
CA TYR A 75 7.84 8.22 7.44
C TYR A 75 6.64 7.80 8.29
N TYR A 76 5.76 7.02 7.69
CA TYR A 76 4.62 6.41 8.36
C TYR A 76 4.56 4.93 7.99
N ARG A 77 4.05 4.11 8.90
CA ARG A 77 3.64 2.76 8.51
C ARG A 77 2.34 2.82 7.73
N LYS A 78 2.24 2.15 6.58
CA LYS A 78 1.01 2.18 5.77
C LYS A 78 -0.13 1.52 6.56
N SER A 79 0.15 0.42 7.27
CA SER A 79 -0.80 -0.22 8.20
C SER A 79 -1.35 0.73 9.27
N ASP A 80 -0.50 1.51 9.94
CA ASP A 80 -0.93 2.50 10.94
C ASP A 80 -1.83 3.59 10.32
N VAL A 81 -1.53 4.02 9.09
CA VAL A 81 -2.38 4.95 8.35
C VAL A 81 -3.75 4.33 8.05
N TYR A 82 -3.79 3.09 7.56
CA TYR A 82 -5.05 2.40 7.27
C TYR A 82 -5.89 2.22 8.53
N ASN A 83 -5.28 1.79 9.63
CA ASN A 83 -5.96 1.63 10.91
C ASN A 83 -6.45 2.96 11.49
N PHE A 84 -5.68 4.05 11.31
CA PHE A 84 -6.10 5.38 11.74
C PHE A 84 -7.31 5.90 10.94
N LEU A 85 -7.37 5.60 9.64
CA LEU A 85 -8.47 5.99 8.77
C LEU A 85 -9.70 5.10 8.92
N ALA A 86 -9.51 3.85 9.34
CA ALA A 86 -10.58 2.93 9.70
C ALA A 86 -11.16 3.34 11.06
N VAL A 87 -12.06 4.31 11.04
CA VAL A 87 -12.89 4.68 12.19
C VAL A 87 -14.09 3.74 12.23
N GLU A 88 -14.36 3.13 13.39
CA GLU A 88 -15.62 2.40 13.68
C GLU A 88 -16.81 3.35 13.80
#